data_AF-A0A5C8NQC4-F1
#
_entry.id   AF-A0A5C8NQC4-F1
#
_cell.length_a   1.000
_cell.length_b   1.000
_cell.length_c   1.000
_cell.angle_alpha   90.00
_cell.angle_beta   90.00
_cell.angle_gamma   90.00
#
_symmetry.space_group_name_H-M   'P 1'
#
loop_
_entity.id
_entity.type
_entity.pdbx_description
1 polymer ?
#
loop_
_entity_poly.entity_id
_entity_poly.type
_entity_poly.pdbx_seq_one_letter_code
_entity_poly.pdbx_strand_id
1 'polypeptide(L)'
;MEISVSLDEKVRELIKRKGNVLTVSRLDLNDCCVPTDELWTEYKAPENLNHYYVVKDHSCHFFIQRGLNFRNNQVELKTFGIKPFKTIRVEGLIRF
;
A
#
# COMPACT_ATOMS: atom_id res chain seq x y z
N MET A 1 -12.45 10.46 7.22
CA MET A 1 -11.48 10.72 6.14
C MET A 1 -11.69 9.62 5.11
N GLU A 2 -11.99 9.98 3.87
CA GLU A 2 -12.12 9.04 2.77
C GLU A 2 -10.75 8.97 2.08
N ILE A 3 -10.17 7.78 2.02
CA ILE A 3 -8.90 7.54 1.35
C ILE A 3 -9.19 6.88 0.00
N SER A 4 -8.59 7.41 -1.06
CA SER A 4 -8.71 6.84 -2.41
C SER A 4 -7.40 6.16 -2.81
N VAL A 5 -7.48 5.22 -3.75
CA VAL A 5 -6.29 4.58 -4.33
C VAL A 5 -6.25 4.91 -5.81
N SER A 6 -5.12 5.41 -6.28
CA SER A 6 -4.82 5.67 -7.69
C SER A 6 -3.72 4.71 -8.13
N LEU A 7 -3.93 4.02 -9.25
CA LEU A 7 -3.02 3.00 -9.75
C LEU A 7 -3.15 2.86 -11.28
N ASP A 8 -2.06 2.46 -11.93
CA ASP A 8 -2.08 2.15 -13.36
C ASP A 8 -2.44 0.68 -13.62
N GLU A 9 -2.82 0.36 -14.86
CA GLU A 9 -3.25 -1.00 -15.23
C GLU A 9 -2.15 -2.05 -14.96
N LYS A 10 -0.86 -1.67 -15.04
CA LYS A 10 0.24 -2.59 -14.73
C LYS A 10 0.30 -2.96 -13.25
N VAL A 11 0.05 -2.00 -12.35
CA VAL A 11 -0.09 -2.29 -10.92
C VAL A 11 -1.31 -3.18 -10.69
N ARG A 12 -2.44 -2.88 -11.33
CA ARG A 12 -3.67 -3.68 -11.20
C ARG A 12 -3.41 -5.15 -11.56
N GLU A 13 -2.81 -5.39 -12.70
CA GLU A 13 -2.48 -6.74 -13.18
C GLU A 13 -1.48 -7.46 -12.25
N LEU A 14 -0.52 -6.72 -11.67
CA LEU A 14 0.42 -7.29 -10.70
C LEU A 14 -0.30 -7.74 -9.42
N ILE A 15 -1.20 -6.92 -8.87
CA ILE A 15 -2.00 -7.26 -7.67
C ILE A 15 -2.91 -8.45 -7.95
N LYS A 16 -3.57 -8.47 -9.12
CA LYS A 16 -4.43 -9.59 -9.50
C LYS A 16 -3.67 -10.92 -9.54
N ARG A 17 -2.48 -10.92 -10.15
CA ARG A 17 -1.57 -12.09 -10.19
C ARG A 17 -1.09 -12.55 -8.81
N LYS A 18 -1.17 -11.69 -7.80
CA LYS A 18 -0.73 -11.94 -6.43
C LYS A 18 -1.88 -12.17 -5.44
N GLY A 19 -3.13 -12.24 -5.92
CA GLY A 19 -4.29 -12.60 -5.09
C GLY A 19 -5.36 -11.52 -4.95
N ASN A 20 -5.34 -10.46 -5.76
CA ASN A 20 -6.32 -9.36 -5.76
C ASN A 20 -6.35 -8.53 -4.46
N VAL A 21 -5.32 -8.63 -3.62
CA VAL A 21 -5.26 -7.94 -2.33
C VAL A 21 -3.92 -7.22 -2.20
N LEU A 22 -3.95 -6.00 -1.66
CA LEU A 22 -2.75 -5.26 -1.26
C LEU A 22 -2.99 -4.57 0.09
N THR A 23 -2.09 -4.81 1.03
CA THR A 23 -2.05 -4.10 2.31
C THR A 23 -0.88 -3.13 2.31
N VAL A 24 -1.12 -1.90 2.77
CA VAL A 24 -0.13 -0.85 2.96
C VAL A 24 -0.08 -0.50 4.44
N SER A 25 1.05 -0.71 5.07
CA SER A 25 1.29 -0.41 6.49
C SER A 25 2.59 0.37 6.67
N ARG A 26 2.76 0.98 7.85
CA ARG A 26 4.07 1.47 8.28
C ARG A 26 4.98 0.26 8.51
N LEU A 27 6.24 0.42 8.16
CA LEU A 27 7.26 -0.56 8.46
C LEU A 27 7.69 -0.35 9.92
N ASP A 28 7.19 -1.19 10.84
CA ASP A 28 7.65 -1.24 12.22
C ASP A 28 8.81 -2.23 12.33
N LEU A 29 10.04 -1.74 12.13
CA LEU A 29 11.24 -2.49 12.50
C LEU A 29 11.52 -2.24 13.99
N ASN A 30 10.95 -3.07 14.86
CA ASN A 30 11.13 -3.00 16.31
C ASN A 30 12.60 -3.13 16.80
N ASP A 31 13.56 -3.40 15.89
CA ASP A 31 14.96 -3.73 16.20
C ASP A 31 16.02 -2.82 15.54
N CYS A 32 15.65 -1.73 14.86
CA CYS A 32 16.64 -0.89 14.17
C CYS A 32 16.54 0.58 14.59
N CYS A 33 17.66 1.18 15.01
CA CYS A 33 17.80 2.58 15.45
C CYS A 33 17.56 3.64 14.34
N VAL A 34 16.84 3.28 13.27
CA VAL A 34 16.53 4.15 12.16
C VAL A 34 15.05 4.51 12.26
N PRO A 35 14.71 5.77 12.57
CA PRO A 35 13.35 6.26 12.46
C PRO A 35 13.03 6.40 10.98
N THR A 36 12.60 5.32 10.33
CA THR A 36 12.17 5.38 8.94
C THR A 36 10.65 5.34 8.89
N ASP A 37 10.04 6.46 8.46
CA ASP A 37 8.68 6.50 7.89
C ASP A 37 8.67 5.78 6.54
N GLU A 38 8.98 4.50 6.59
CA GLU A 38 8.89 3.58 5.48
C GLU A 38 7.55 2.87 5.51
N LEU A 39 7.08 2.57 4.30
CA LEU A 39 5.87 1.81 4.08
C LEU A 39 6.25 0.39 3.69
N TRP A 40 5.50 -0.55 4.20
CA TRP A 40 5.54 -1.95 3.83
C TRP A 40 4.30 -2.28 3.00
N THR A 41 4.48 -3.16 2.00
CA THR A 41 3.37 -3.66 1.18
C THR A 41 3.31 -5.17 1.21
N GLU A 42 2.12 -5.72 1.43
CA GLU A 42 1.88 -7.16 1.47
C GLU A 42 0.70 -7.56 0.58
N TYR A 43 0.82 -8.68 -0.11
CA TYR A 43 -0.24 -9.23 -0.96
C TYR A 43 -1.18 -10.17 -0.19
N LYS A 44 -1.62 -9.74 0.99
CA LYS A 44 -2.56 -10.49 1.85
C LYS A 44 -3.38 -9.50 2.67
N ALA A 45 -4.54 -9.91 3.15
CA ALA A 45 -5.34 -9.12 4.09
C ALA A 45 -4.63 -9.07 5.45
N PRO A 46 -4.73 -7.96 6.21
CA PRO A 46 -4.18 -7.89 7.55
C PRO A 46 -5.05 -8.73 8.52
N GLU A 47 -4.44 -9.23 9.59
CA GLU A 47 -5.14 -10.04 10.59
C GLU A 47 -6.21 -9.24 11.35
N ASN A 48 -5.97 -7.95 11.56
CA ASN A 48 -6.88 -7.06 12.26
C ASN A 48 -7.31 -5.88 11.38
N LEU A 49 -8.52 -5.98 10.80
CA LEU A 49 -9.10 -4.99 9.91
C LEU A 49 -9.39 -3.63 10.56
N ASN A 50 -9.52 -3.57 11.90
CA ASN A 50 -9.93 -2.34 12.59
C ASN A 50 -8.89 -1.22 12.44
N HIS A 51 -7.62 -1.57 12.24
CA HIS A 51 -6.53 -0.62 12.03
C HIS A 51 -6.38 -0.17 10.58
N TYR A 52 -7.28 -0.55 9.67
CA TYR A 52 -7.16 -0.26 8.25
C TYR A 52 -8.40 0.43 7.70
N TYR A 53 -8.19 1.30 6.72
CA TYR A 53 -9.19 1.71 5.75
C TYR A 53 -9.26 0.66 4.65
N VAL A 54 -10.48 0.28 4.27
CA VAL A 54 -10.73 -0.67 3.18
C VAL A 54 -11.18 0.10 1.96
N VAL A 55 -10.43 -0.01 0.86
CA VAL A 55 -10.79 0.57 -0.43
C VAL A 55 -10.98 -0.56 -1.43
N LYS A 56 -12.05 -0.50 -2.22
CA LYS A 56 -12.32 -1.44 -3.30
C LYS A 56 -12.19 -0.70 -4.63
N ASP A 57 -11.38 -1.25 -5.53
CA ASP A 57 -11.26 -0.79 -6.91
C ASP A 57 -11.38 -2.01 -7.83
N HIS A 58 -12.50 -2.10 -8.56
CA HIS A 58 -12.91 -3.28 -9.32
C HIS A 58 -12.86 -4.58 -8.49
N SER A 59 -11.96 -5.51 -8.86
CA SER A 59 -11.76 -6.80 -8.19
C SER A 59 -10.70 -6.75 -7.09
N CYS A 60 -9.99 -5.63 -6.95
CA CYS A 60 -8.88 -5.49 -6.02
C CYS A 60 -9.33 -4.88 -4.69
N HIS A 61 -8.82 -5.44 -3.60
CA HIS A 61 -9.04 -4.96 -2.24
C HIS A 61 -7.76 -4.35 -1.67
N PHE A 62 -7.86 -3.12 -1.18
CA PHE A 62 -6.75 -2.38 -0.61
C PHE A 62 -7.02 -2.14 0.88
N PHE A 63 -6.04 -2.48 1.72
CA PHE A 63 -6.06 -2.23 3.14
C PHE A 63 -4.99 -1.19 3.47
N ILE A 64 -5.39 0.03 3.82
CA ILE A 64 -4.45 1.12 4.13
C ILE A 64 -4.46 1.38 5.63
N GLN A 65 -3.32 1.21 6.29
CA GLN A 65 -3.24 1.39 7.74
C GLN A 65 -3.66 2.81 8.14
N ARG A 66 -4.48 2.90 9.18
CA ARG A 66 -4.92 4.16 9.77
C ARG A 66 -3.72 4.89 10.37
N GLY A 67 -3.75 6.22 10.30
CA GLY A 67 -2.65 7.08 10.77
C GLY A 67 -1.61 7.40 9.70
N LEU A 68 -1.64 6.71 8.54
CA LEU A 68 -0.87 7.12 7.37
C LEU A 68 -1.54 8.34 6.70
N ASN A 69 -0.76 9.40 6.49
CA ASN A 69 -1.24 10.62 5.83
C ASN A 69 -0.67 10.71 4.42
N PHE A 70 -1.56 10.79 3.42
CA PHE A 70 -1.18 10.91 2.02
C PHE A 70 -1.60 12.28 1.47
N ARG A 71 -0.83 12.82 0.54
CA ARG A 71 -1.20 14.03 -0.21
C ARG A 71 -2.57 13.81 -0.86
N ASN A 72 -3.49 14.76 -0.64
CA ASN A 72 -4.87 14.72 -1.14
C ASN A 72 -5.67 13.48 -0.69
N ASN A 73 -5.29 12.80 0.40
CA ASN A 73 -5.90 11.54 0.85
C ASN A 73 -5.92 10.47 -0.27
N GLN A 74 -4.92 10.47 -1.14
CA GLN A 74 -4.80 9.54 -2.25
C GLN A 74 -3.51 8.74 -2.14
N VAL A 75 -3.65 7.42 -2.12
CA VAL A 75 -2.54 6.48 -2.19
C VAL A 75 -2.22 6.25 -3.66
N GLU A 76 -1.05 6.69 -4.11
CA GLU A 76 -0.59 6.44 -5.47
C GLU A 76 0.28 5.18 -5.50
N LEU A 77 -0.10 4.20 -6.30
CA LEU A 77 0.63 2.94 -6.46
C LEU A 77 1.29 2.92 -7.84
N LYS A 78 2.60 2.63 -7.87
CA LYS A 78 3.38 2.49 -9.11
C LYS A 78 4.15 1.18 -9.13
N THR A 79 4.30 0.59 -10.32
CA THR A 79 5.25 -0.52 -10.47
C THR A 79 6.68 0.02 -10.43
N PHE A 80 7.54 -0.61 -9.65
CA PHE A 80 8.98 -0.33 -9.60
C PHE A 80 9.79 -1.60 -9.91
N GLY A 81 10.97 -1.43 -10.49
CA GLY A 81 11.88 -2.54 -10.83
C GLY A 81 11.73 -3.11 -12.24
N ILE A 82 12.63 -4.03 -12.58
CA ILE A 82 12.75 -4.68 -13.89
C ILE A 82 12.26 -6.13 -13.75
N LYS A 83 11.66 -6.73 -14.79
CA LYS A 83 11.25 -8.14 -14.76
C LYS A 83 12.47 -9.04 -14.43
N PRO A 84 12.35 -10.07 -13.57
CA PRO A 84 11.15 -10.55 -12.85
C PRO A 84 10.87 -9.89 -11.49
N PHE A 85 11.72 -8.98 -11.01
CA PHE A 85 11.64 -8.37 -9.68
C PHE A 85 10.76 -7.11 -9.62
N LYS A 86 9.63 -7.10 -10.34
CA LYS A 86 8.68 -6.00 -10.25
C LYS A 86 8.00 -5.98 -8.89
N THR A 87 8.02 -4.84 -8.22
CA THR A 87 7.33 -4.58 -6.96
C THR A 87 6.36 -3.40 -7.09
N ILE A 88 5.55 -3.18 -6.07
CA ILE A 88 4.68 -2.01 -5.95
C ILE A 88 5.36 -1.02 -5.02
N ARG A 89 5.48 0.22 -5.48
CA ARG A 89 5.91 1.36 -4.67
C ARG A 89 4.69 2.20 -4.35
N VAL A 90 4.58 2.59 -3.09
CA VAL A 90 3.58 3.53 -2.61
C VAL A 90 4.18 4.94 -2.62
N GLU A 91 3.49 5.89 -3.21
CA GLU A 91 3.88 7.29 -3.28
C GLU A 91 2.83 8.19 -2.59
N GLY A 92 3.19 9.46 -2.40
CA GLY A 92 2.28 10.46 -1.84
C GLY A 92 2.25 10.54 -0.31
N LEU A 93 2.95 9.67 0.43
CA LEU A 93 3.05 9.76 1.89
C LEU A 93 3.63 11.13 2.31
N ILE A 94 2.98 11.79 3.27
CA ILE A 94 3.45 13.00 3.92
C ILE A 94 4.28 12.57 5.14
N ARG A 95 5.56 12.96 5.15
CA ARG A 95 6.47 12.78 6.29
C ARG A 95 6.51 14.09 7.07
N PHE A 96 6.34 14.02 8.38
CA PHE A 96 6.37 15.17 9.29
C PHE A 96 7.63 15.13 10.14
#